data_AF-A0A496WL31-F1
#
_entry.id   AF-A0A496WL31-F1
#
_cell.length_a   1.000
_cell.length_b   1.000
_cell.length_c   1.000
_cell.angle_alpha   90.00
_cell.angle_beta   90.00
_cell.angle_gamma   90.00
#
_symmetry.space_group_name_H-M   'P 1'
#
loop_
_entity.id
_entity.type
_entity.pdbx_description
1 polymer ?
#
loop_
_entity_poly.entity_id
_entity_poly.type
_entity_poly.pdbx_seq_one_letter_code
_entity_poly.pdbx_strand_id
1 'polypeptide(L)'
;MGAGYVFEKPVDGWTSMTESQKLTPTSNEWAHEAGRSVAISGDTLVVSAPYSSYNDDIPPYYQQHLGAVFVFERAESGWLEVARLRANNSEGGERLGFDSVAVSDGGILA
;
A
#
# COMPACT_ATOMS: atom_id res chain seq x y z
N MET A 1 0.63 -5.94 -12.36
CA MET A 1 -0.46 -5.62 -11.42
C MET A 1 -0.16 -6.38 -10.13
N GLY A 2 -0.08 -5.69 -9.00
CA GLY A 2 0.06 -6.26 -7.66
C GLY A 2 -1.18 -6.01 -6.81
N ALA A 3 -1.35 -6.78 -5.74
CA ALA A 3 -2.43 -6.63 -4.75
C ALA A 3 -1.96 -7.16 -3.39
N GLY A 4 -2.52 -6.60 -2.31
CA GLY A 4 -2.44 -7.20 -0.99
C GLY A 4 -3.57 -8.21 -0.79
N TYR A 5 -3.34 -9.25 0.00
CA TYR A 5 -4.35 -10.25 0.33
C TYR A 5 -4.39 -10.43 1.85
N VAL A 6 -5.60 -10.39 2.42
CA VAL A 6 -5.82 -10.48 3.86
C VAL A 6 -6.39 -11.85 4.17
N PHE A 7 -5.71 -12.58 5.05
CA PHE A 7 -6.19 -13.83 5.61
C PHE A 7 -6.40 -13.64 7.11
N GLU A 8 -7.55 -14.07 7.62
CA GLU A 8 -7.85 -14.02 9.04
C GLU A 8 -7.71 -15.41 9.64
N LYS A 9 -6.96 -15.50 10.74
CA LYS A 9 -6.70 -16.79 11.39
C LYS A 9 -8.01 -17.34 11.98
N PRO A 10 -8.47 -18.53 11.57
CA PRO A 10 -9.61 -19.19 12.20
C PRO A 10 -9.32 -19.54 13.66
N VAL A 11 -10.39 -19.73 14.44
CA VAL A 11 -10.33 -20.11 15.86
C VAL A 11 -9.47 -21.36 16.08
N ASP A 12 -9.61 -22.36 15.20
CA ASP A 12 -8.89 -23.63 15.28
C ASP A 12 -7.47 -23.57 14.69
N GLY A 13 -7.04 -22.39 14.22
CA GLY A 13 -5.73 -22.17 13.62
C GLY A 13 -5.76 -22.09 12.10
N TRP A 14 -4.58 -21.90 11.51
CA TRP A 14 -4.41 -21.78 10.08
C TRP A 14 -4.72 -23.09 9.36
N THR A 15 -5.48 -22.98 8.27
CA THR A 15 -5.76 -24.07 7.34
C THR A 15 -5.68 -23.53 5.92
N SER A 16 -5.70 -24.41 4.91
CA SER A 16 -5.83 -23.97 3.51
C SER A 16 -7.16 -23.25 3.32
N MET A 17 -7.12 -21.99 2.88
CA MET A 17 -8.29 -21.13 2.72
C MET A 17 -8.06 -20.09 1.62
N THR A 18 -9.13 -19.39 1.25
CA THR A 18 -9.07 -18.18 0.42
C THR A 18 -8.95 -16.95 1.29
N GLU A 19 -8.49 -15.86 0.69
CA GLU A 19 -8.44 -14.55 1.34
C GLU A 19 -9.84 -14.11 1.82
N SER A 20 -9.86 -13.44 2.96
CA SER A 20 -11.04 -12.71 3.45
C SER A 20 -11.27 -11.42 2.67
N GLN A 21 -10.18 -10.82 2.16
CA GLN A 21 -10.23 -9.57 1.41
C GLN A 21 -9.03 -9.45 0.48
N LYS A 22 -9.28 -8.91 -0.71
CA LYS A 22 -8.25 -8.46 -1.64
C LYS A 22 -8.13 -6.93 -1.55
N LEU A 23 -6.93 -6.46 -1.25
CA LEU A 23 -6.60 -5.04 -1.20
C LEU A 23 -6.03 -4.62 -2.54
N THR A 24 -6.83 -3.90 -3.30
CA THR A 24 -6.39 -3.23 -4.52
C THR A 24 -6.43 -1.74 -4.28
N PRO A 25 -5.32 -1.02 -4.52
CA PRO A 25 -5.32 0.43 -4.51
C PRO A 25 -6.47 1.00 -5.34
N THR A 26 -7.16 2.01 -4.80
CA THR A 26 -8.37 2.60 -5.41
C THR A 26 -8.12 3.16 -6.81
N SER A 27 -6.90 3.59 -7.12
CA SER A 27 -6.48 3.96 -8.48
C SER A 27 -5.83 2.77 -9.21
N ASN A 28 -6.47 2.33 -10.28
CA ASN A 28 -5.96 1.43 -11.34
C ASN A 28 -4.74 1.98 -12.09
N GLU A 29 -4.31 3.19 -11.74
CA GLU A 29 -3.25 3.92 -12.40
C GLU A 29 -1.90 3.56 -11.77
N TRP A 30 -1.32 2.44 -12.22
CA TRP A 30 0.07 2.03 -11.99
C TRP A 30 0.35 1.19 -10.72
N ALA A 31 -0.50 0.19 -10.45
CA ALA A 31 -0.27 -0.87 -9.46
C ALA A 31 0.82 -1.89 -9.88
N HIS A 32 1.98 -1.44 -10.41
CA HIS A 32 3.13 -2.31 -10.62
C HIS A 32 3.81 -2.57 -9.26
N GLU A 33 3.88 -3.85 -8.87
CA GLU A 33 4.40 -4.31 -7.57
C GLU A 33 3.73 -3.72 -6.32
N ALA A 34 2.44 -3.37 -6.39
CA ALA A 34 1.67 -3.12 -5.17
C ALA A 34 1.70 -4.38 -4.27
N GLY A 35 1.96 -4.20 -2.97
CA GLY A 35 2.18 -5.31 -2.05
C GLY A 35 3.64 -5.72 -1.89
N ARG A 36 4.60 -4.92 -2.41
CA ARG A 36 6.02 -5.25 -2.27
C ARG A 36 6.49 -5.26 -0.82
N SER A 37 6.08 -4.27 -0.04
CA SER A 37 6.28 -4.23 1.40
C SER A 37 4.96 -3.92 2.10
N VAL A 38 4.76 -4.56 3.25
CA VAL A 38 3.56 -4.40 4.07
C VAL A 38 3.98 -4.28 5.54
N ALA A 39 3.28 -3.42 6.28
CA ALA A 39 3.42 -3.35 7.72
C ALA A 39 2.05 -3.09 8.35
N ILE A 40 1.83 -3.62 9.56
CA ILE A 40 0.56 -3.52 10.27
C ILE A 40 0.83 -3.24 11.75
N SER A 41 0.10 -2.29 12.31
CA SER A 41 0.10 -1.97 13.74
C SER A 41 -1.30 -1.61 14.16
N GLY A 42 -1.86 -2.34 15.12
CA GLY A 42 -3.24 -2.17 15.56
C GLY A 42 -4.22 -2.25 14.39
N ASP A 43 -4.99 -1.18 14.20
CA ASP A 43 -5.98 -1.04 13.14
C ASP A 43 -5.46 -0.29 11.91
N THR A 44 -4.13 -0.14 11.76
CA THR A 44 -3.50 0.49 10.60
C THR A 44 -2.64 -0.51 9.84
N LEU A 45 -2.91 -0.65 8.55
CA LEU A 45 -2.16 -1.45 7.60
C LEU A 45 -1.60 -0.53 6.50
N VAL A 46 -0.33 -0.68 6.17
CA VAL A 46 0.31 0.06 5.07
C VAL A 46 0.82 -0.90 4.02
N VAL A 47 0.66 -0.53 2.75
CA VAL A 47 1.07 -1.33 1.59
C VAL A 47 1.81 -0.44 0.61
N SER A 48 3.04 -0.79 0.26
CA SER A 48 3.81 -0.04 -0.74
C SER A 48 3.54 -0.50 -2.17
N ALA A 49 3.67 0.45 -3.11
CA ALA A 49 3.67 0.25 -4.55
C ALA A 49 4.76 1.13 -5.18
N PRO A 50 6.03 0.73 -5.12
CA PRO A 50 7.16 1.60 -5.45
C PRO A 50 7.29 1.97 -6.92
N TYR A 51 6.57 1.28 -7.81
CA TYR A 51 6.52 1.63 -9.23
C TYR A 51 5.23 2.38 -9.60
N SER A 52 4.45 2.82 -8.61
CA SER A 52 3.37 3.78 -8.84
C SER A 52 3.95 5.04 -9.46
N SER A 53 3.28 5.54 -10.48
CA SER A 53 3.78 6.60 -11.35
C SER A 53 2.86 7.82 -11.32
N TYR A 54 1.77 7.79 -10.58
CA TYR A 54 0.81 8.90 -10.61
C TYR A 54 0.97 9.84 -9.41
N ASN A 55 1.33 11.09 -9.71
CA ASN A 55 1.27 12.21 -8.77
C ASN A 55 0.78 13.47 -9.49
N ASP A 56 -0.33 14.03 -9.00
CA ASP A 56 -1.00 15.22 -9.55
C ASP A 56 -0.13 16.48 -9.49
N ASP A 57 0.81 16.50 -8.55
CA ASP A 57 1.73 17.62 -8.35
C ASP A 57 2.95 17.56 -9.30
N ILE A 58 3.11 16.47 -10.07
CA ILE A 58 4.27 16.23 -10.94
C ILE A 58 3.82 16.21 -12.40
N PRO A 59 4.46 16.99 -13.30
CA PRO A 59 4.13 16.96 -14.72
C PRO A 59 4.21 15.53 -15.31
N PRO A 60 3.30 15.13 -16.23
CA PRO A 60 3.22 13.75 -16.74
C PRO A 60 4.53 13.17 -17.31
N TYR A 61 5.44 14.01 -17.78
CA TYR A 61 6.76 13.60 -18.27
C TYR A 61 7.67 13.03 -17.17
N TYR A 62 7.58 13.53 -15.94
CA TYR A 62 8.44 13.13 -14.81
C TYR A 62 7.84 12.03 -13.94
N GLN A 63 6.68 11.52 -14.31
CA GLN A 63 5.87 10.62 -13.49
C GLN A 63 6.42 9.19 -13.37
N GLN A 64 7.68 8.90 -13.69
CA GLN A 64 8.17 7.52 -13.68
C GLN A 64 8.60 7.05 -12.29
N HIS A 65 8.06 5.92 -11.84
CA HIS A 65 8.52 5.19 -10.65
C HIS A 65 8.63 6.06 -9.38
N LEU A 66 7.62 6.90 -9.15
CA LEU A 66 7.56 7.78 -7.97
C LEU A 66 7.40 6.98 -6.68
N GLY A 67 6.69 5.86 -6.77
CA GLY A 67 6.25 5.07 -5.64
C GLY A 67 5.08 5.71 -4.90
N ALA A 68 4.36 4.88 -4.15
CA ALA A 68 3.27 5.28 -3.28
C ALA A 68 3.15 4.31 -2.11
N VAL A 69 2.63 4.81 -0.99
CA VAL A 69 2.21 3.96 0.14
C VAL A 69 0.73 4.18 0.38
N PHE A 70 -0.03 3.09 0.40
CA PHE A 70 -1.46 3.09 0.66
C PHE A 70 -1.70 2.75 2.12
N VAL A 71 -2.50 3.57 2.80
CA VAL A 71 -2.87 3.41 4.20
C VAL A 71 -4.29 2.86 4.25
N PHE A 72 -4.44 1.76 4.97
CA PHE A 72 -5.71 1.12 5.22
C PHE A 72 -6.01 1.14 6.71
N GLU A 73 -7.25 1.44 7.06
CA GLU A 73 -7.76 1.34 8.43
C GLU A 73 -8.76 0.20 8.54
N ARG A 74 -8.76 -0.48 9.69
CA ARG A 74 -9.69 -1.57 9.96
C ARG A 74 -11.10 -1.01 10.19
N ALA A 75 -12.07 -1.50 9.44
CA ALA A 75 -13.49 -1.18 9.55
C ALA A 75 -14.32 -2.46 9.75
N GLU A 76 -15.63 -2.31 9.97
CA GLU A 76 -16.55 -3.44 10.18
C GLU A 76 -16.57 -4.43 9.02
N SER A 77 -16.39 -3.94 7.79
CA SER A 77 -16.37 -4.74 6.56
C SER A 77 -14.96 -5.13 6.10
N GLY A 78 -13.95 -5.05 6.97
CA GLY A 78 -12.54 -5.30 6.64
C GLY A 78 -11.71 -4.01 6.51
N TRP A 79 -10.62 -4.07 5.78
CA TRP A 79 -9.69 -2.95 5.60
C TRP A 79 -10.19 -1.94 4.56
N LEU A 80 -10.24 -0.66 4.92
CA LEU A 80 -10.63 0.44 4.04
C LEU A 80 -9.41 1.28 3.70
N GLU A 81 -9.15 1.54 2.42
CA GLU A 81 -8.12 2.52 2.02
C GLU A 81 -8.57 3.92 2.46
N VAL A 82 -7.80 4.57 3.33
CA VAL A 82 -8.11 5.91 3.85
C VAL A 82 -7.15 6.98 3.35
N ALA A 83 -5.96 6.59 2.86
CA ALA A 83 -4.99 7.54 2.33
C ALA A 83 -4.02 6.91 1.32
N ARG A 84 -3.44 7.78 0.50
CA ARG A 84 -2.31 7.51 -0.38
C ARG A 84 -1.21 8.52 -0.09
N LEU A 85 -0.08 8.03 0.41
CA LEU A 85 1.13 8.82 0.70
C LEU A 85 2.06 8.83 -0.51
N ARG A 86 2.64 10.00 -0.77
CA ARG A 86 3.50 10.31 -1.91
C ARG A 86 4.66 11.20 -1.44
N ALA A 87 5.80 11.13 -2.11
CA ALA A 87 6.88 12.09 -1.90
C ALA A 87 6.50 13.45 -2.51
N ASN A 88 6.65 14.52 -1.74
CA ASN A 88 6.53 15.89 -2.24
C ASN A 88 7.81 16.25 -2.99
N ASN A 89 7.71 16.60 -4.28
CA ASN A 89 8.81 17.05 -5.16
C ASN A 89 9.76 15.97 -5.73
N SER A 90 9.27 14.77 -6.05
CA SER A 90 10.13 13.81 -6.77
C SER A 90 10.31 14.21 -8.24
N GLU A 91 11.57 14.26 -8.72
CA GLU A 91 11.90 14.43 -10.15
C GLU A 91 11.74 13.11 -10.94
N GLY A 92 10.97 12.15 -10.41
CA GLY A 92 10.95 10.77 -10.88
C GLY A 92 11.92 9.87 -10.10
N GLY A 93 11.61 8.58 -10.01
CA GLY A 93 12.58 7.54 -9.61
C GLY A 93 12.81 7.31 -8.11
N GLU A 94 12.21 8.10 -7.21
CA GLU A 94 12.33 7.93 -5.75
C GLU A 94 11.86 6.55 -5.25
N ARG A 95 10.85 5.98 -5.93
CA ARG A 95 10.29 4.66 -5.59
C ARG A 95 9.94 4.54 -4.10
N LEU A 96 9.19 5.50 -3.55
CA LEU A 96 8.75 5.48 -2.15
C LEU A 96 8.24 4.09 -1.73
N GLY A 97 8.74 3.56 -0.61
CA GLY A 97 8.41 2.22 -0.13
C GLY A 97 9.00 1.07 -0.95
N PHE A 98 10.10 1.29 -1.68
CA PHE A 98 10.76 0.26 -2.49
C PHE A 98 11.34 -0.89 -1.66
N ASP A 99 12.00 -0.56 -0.55
CA ASP A 99 12.66 -1.58 0.25
C ASP A 99 11.73 -2.05 1.37
N SER A 100 11.36 -1.15 2.28
CA SER A 100 10.52 -1.46 3.42
C SER A 100 9.58 -0.32 3.78
N VAL A 101 8.40 -0.66 4.29
CA VAL A 101 7.57 0.27 5.04
C VAL A 101 7.48 -0.19 6.50
N ALA A 102 7.29 0.76 7.41
CA ALA A 102 7.02 0.50 8.82
C ALA A 102 5.86 1.39 9.30
N VAL A 103 5.07 0.90 10.23
CA VAL A 103 3.97 1.63 10.83
C VAL A 103 3.97 1.43 12.35
N SER A 104 3.63 2.49 13.06
CA SER A 104 3.38 2.54 14.50
C SER A 104 2.29 3.57 14.78
N ASP A 105 1.81 3.62 16.02
CA ASP A 105 0.84 4.64 16.45
C ASP A 105 1.37 6.08 16.27
N GLY A 106 2.70 6.26 16.23
CA GLY A 106 3.34 7.56 16.04
C GLY A 106 3.61 7.95 14.59
N GLY A 107 3.41 7.05 13.62
CA GLY A 107 3.58 7.37 12.20
C GLY A 107 4.03 6.20 11.32
N ILE A 108 4.29 6.56 10.06
CA ILE A 108 4.66 5.65 8.97
C ILE A 108 6.04 6.06 8.43
N LEU A 109 6.91 5.08 8.19
CA LEU A 109 8.19 5.24 7.50
C LEU A 109 8.14 4.44 6.18
N ALA A 110 8.68 4.99 5.10
CA ALA A 110 8.63 4.43 3.75
C ALA A 110 9.81 4.88 2.89
#